data_AF-A0AAD7US74-F1
#
_entry.id   AF-A0AAD7US74-F1
#
_cell.length_a   1.000
_cell.length_b   1.000
_cell.length_c   1.000
_cell.angle_alpha   90.00
_cell.angle_beta   90.00
_cell.angle_gamma   90.00
#
_symmetry.space_group_name_H-M   'P 1'
#
loop_
_entity.id
_entity.type
_entity.pdbx_description
1 polymer ?
#
loop_
_entity_poly.entity_id
_entity_poly.type
_entity_poly.pdbx_seq_one_letter_code
_entity_poly.pdbx_strand_id
1 'polypeptide(L)'
;MGKFTGDTDTNPRGNLLKNWCNFHQLDNLNSIHAYGTPTFITARSGYEISSIVDYFLTNSNDLIQPTMHVATELSLGSDHKLMTLSFGYRPANAANNSESTHSSSSPRRMWNLSRLQEPEVRDLYCDTFTSLSAPLLQDLSSIQSAAPTTQPPIDDLNGRLNDIVYKALDTAVGSRQARPK
;
A
#
# COMPACT_ATOMS: atom_id res chain seq x y z
N MET A 1 18.22 -1.01 9.09
CA MET A 1 19.18 -0.45 8.10
C MET A 1 20.47 -0.05 8.82
N GLY A 2 20.95 -0.90 9.75
CA GLY A 2 22.08 -0.59 10.61
C GLY A 2 21.96 0.75 11.30
N LYS A 3 23.13 1.41 11.42
CA LYS A 3 23.29 2.72 12.05
C LYS A 3 22.35 3.82 11.53
N PHE A 4 21.84 3.70 10.30
CA PHE A 4 20.90 4.67 9.75
C PHE A 4 19.59 4.74 10.56
N THR A 5 19.12 3.62 11.08
CA THR A 5 17.93 3.54 11.95
C THR A 5 18.28 3.44 13.43
N GLY A 6 19.57 3.48 13.78
CA GLY A 6 20.07 3.21 15.14
C GLY A 6 20.13 1.72 15.50
N ASP A 7 20.03 0.84 14.50
CA ASP A 7 20.17 -0.60 14.71
C ASP A 7 21.66 -0.97 14.88
N THR A 8 21.94 -1.84 15.84
CA THR A 8 23.29 -2.37 16.07
C THR A 8 23.68 -3.38 15.00
N ASP A 9 22.70 -4.08 14.42
CA ASP A 9 22.93 -5.06 13.38
C ASP A 9 22.91 -4.42 11.99
N THR A 10 23.97 -4.69 11.21
CA THR A 10 24.09 -4.23 9.83
C THR A 10 24.25 -5.43 8.90
N ASN A 11 23.47 -5.46 7.82
CA ASN A 11 23.56 -6.51 6.81
C ASN A 11 23.48 -5.90 5.38
N PRO A 12 23.95 -6.64 4.35
CA PRO A 12 23.93 -6.16 2.96
C PRO A 12 22.55 -5.77 2.44
N ARG A 13 21.47 -6.47 2.88
CA ARG A 13 20.09 -6.17 2.47
C ARG A 13 19.65 -4.80 2.98
N GLY A 14 20.03 -4.43 4.20
CA GLY A 14 19.76 -3.11 4.78
C GLY A 14 20.43 -1.98 3.98
N ASN A 15 21.64 -2.21 3.47
CA ASN A 15 22.33 -1.25 2.61
C ASN A 15 21.64 -1.10 1.24
N LEU A 16 21.22 -2.22 0.63
CA LEU A 16 20.46 -2.20 -0.61
C LEU A 16 19.13 -1.45 -0.47
N LEU A 17 18.38 -1.73 0.60
CA LEU A 17 17.11 -1.04 0.86
C LEU A 17 17.32 0.46 1.10
N LYS A 18 18.37 0.85 1.83
CA LYS A 18 18.71 2.26 2.02
C LYS A 18 19.03 2.95 0.69
N ASN A 19 19.81 2.31 -0.17
CA ASN A 19 20.14 2.85 -1.50
C ASN A 19 18.89 2.99 -2.38
N TRP A 20 17.98 2.01 -2.31
CA TRP A 20 16.69 2.07 -3.01
C TRP A 20 15.84 3.24 -2.50
N CYS A 21 15.75 3.43 -1.18
CA CYS A 21 15.05 4.58 -0.60
C CYS A 21 15.64 5.91 -1.08
N ASN A 22 16.97 6.05 -1.06
CA ASN A 22 17.63 7.25 -1.56
C ASN A 22 17.34 7.51 -3.05
N PHE A 23 17.37 6.46 -3.88
CA PHE A 23 17.09 6.57 -5.30
C PHE A 23 15.66 7.03 -5.58
N HIS A 24 14.70 6.52 -4.80
CA HIS A 24 13.28 6.86 -4.93
C HIS A 24 12.82 8.03 -4.06
N GLN A 25 13.76 8.73 -3.40
CA GLN A 25 13.47 9.89 -2.53
C GLN A 25 12.46 9.52 -1.43
N LEU A 26 12.66 8.37 -0.81
CA LEU A 26 11.87 7.90 0.33
C LEU A 26 12.62 8.18 1.63
N ASP A 27 11.98 8.95 2.51
CA ASP A 27 12.40 9.15 3.88
C ASP A 27 11.97 7.96 4.74
N ASN A 28 12.87 7.53 5.62
CA ASN A 28 12.60 6.51 6.61
C ASN A 28 12.20 7.17 7.94
N LEU A 29 10.91 7.15 8.26
CA LEU A 29 10.37 7.81 9.44
C LEU A 29 10.88 7.18 10.75
N ASN A 30 11.29 5.91 10.77
CA ASN A 30 11.92 5.31 11.95
C ASN A 30 13.23 6.01 12.31
N SER A 31 14.05 6.36 11.30
CA SER A 31 15.31 7.05 11.54
C SER A 31 15.14 8.46 12.10
N ILE A 32 13.95 9.05 11.94
CA ILE A 32 13.63 10.42 12.35
C ILE A 32 12.87 10.44 13.68
N HIS A 33 11.87 9.55 13.83
CA HIS A 33 10.90 9.61 14.92
C HIS A 33 10.99 8.46 15.93
N ALA A 34 11.78 7.41 15.65
CA ALA A 34 11.94 6.25 16.53
C ALA A 34 13.37 5.69 16.48
N TYR A 35 14.37 6.58 16.37
CA TYR A 35 15.77 6.19 16.19
C TYR A 35 16.24 5.27 17.31
N GLY A 36 16.86 4.14 16.96
CA GLY A 36 17.40 3.16 17.89
C GLY A 36 16.35 2.36 18.66
N THR A 37 15.05 2.52 18.35
CA THR A 37 13.99 1.76 19.03
C THR A 37 13.74 0.44 18.29
N PRO A 38 13.94 -0.73 18.93
CA PRO A 38 13.75 -2.02 18.28
C PRO A 38 12.32 -2.28 17.85
N THR A 39 12.14 -2.79 16.63
CA THR A 39 10.83 -3.25 16.13
C THR A 39 10.65 -4.75 16.24
N PHE A 40 11.74 -5.47 16.51
CA PHE A 40 11.75 -6.90 16.72
C PHE A 40 12.63 -7.22 17.93
N ILE A 41 12.12 -8.00 18.87
CA ILE A 41 12.83 -8.46 20.05
C ILE A 41 12.50 -9.94 20.25
N THR A 42 13.53 -10.78 20.31
CA THR A 42 13.40 -12.23 20.50
C THR A 42 14.42 -12.71 21.53
N ALA A 43 14.16 -13.84 22.18
CA ALA A 43 15.13 -14.48 23.07
C ALA A 43 15.84 -15.63 22.33
N ARG A 44 17.17 -15.56 22.20
CA ARG A 44 17.98 -16.68 21.70
C ARG A 44 19.00 -17.09 22.74
N SER A 45 19.03 -18.39 23.06
CA SER A 45 19.97 -18.96 24.03
C SER A 45 19.98 -18.26 25.39
N GLY A 46 18.83 -17.75 25.83
CA GLY A 46 18.67 -17.04 27.11
C GLY A 46 19.05 -15.55 27.08
N TYR A 47 19.44 -15.00 25.94
CA TYR A 47 19.74 -13.58 25.77
C TYR A 47 18.69 -12.91 24.89
N GLU A 48 18.29 -11.70 25.27
CA GLU A 48 17.45 -10.86 24.44
C GLU A 48 18.27 -10.32 23.26
N ILE A 49 17.73 -10.50 22.06
CA ILE A 49 18.29 -9.99 20.81
C ILE A 49 17.23 -9.10 20.17
N SER A 50 17.64 -7.91 19.80
CA SER A 50 16.77 -6.88 19.24
C SER A 50 17.27 -6.42 17.88
N SER A 51 16.36 -6.13 16.94
CA SER A 51 16.69 -5.51 15.66
C SER A 51 15.59 -4.54 15.19
N ILE A 52 15.93 -3.70 14.21
CA ILE A 52 15.00 -2.77 13.57
C ILE A 52 14.81 -3.21 12.13
N VAL A 53 13.72 -3.94 11.87
CA VAL A 53 13.45 -4.59 10.58
C VAL A 53 12.14 -4.14 9.92
N ASP A 54 11.30 -3.42 10.67
CA ASP A 54 10.02 -2.89 10.20
C ASP A 54 10.14 -1.37 10.03
N TYR A 55 9.69 -0.82 8.90
CA TYR A 55 9.90 0.59 8.56
C TYR A 55 8.63 1.28 8.06
N PHE A 56 8.42 2.53 8.48
CA PHE A 56 7.56 3.48 7.78
C PHE A 56 8.40 4.29 6.80
N LEU A 57 8.06 4.21 5.51
CA LEU A 57 8.73 4.93 4.43
C LEU A 57 7.74 5.88 3.76
N THR A 58 8.20 7.07 3.38
CA THR A 58 7.36 8.08 2.71
C THR A 58 8.17 8.92 1.74
N ASN A 59 7.59 9.32 0.61
CA ASN A 59 8.10 10.41 -0.23
C ASN A 59 7.24 11.68 -0.09
N SER A 60 6.30 11.69 0.85
CA SER A 60 5.39 12.81 1.07
C SER A 60 6.02 13.85 1.98
N ASN A 61 6.15 15.07 1.44
CA ASN A 61 6.53 16.27 2.20
C ASN A 61 5.32 16.94 2.89
N ASP A 62 4.13 16.34 2.80
CA ASP A 62 2.86 16.91 3.25
C ASP A 62 2.40 16.37 4.61
N LEU A 63 3.26 15.62 5.29
CA LEU A 63 3.01 15.12 6.65
C LEU A 63 3.18 16.26 7.65
N ILE A 64 2.09 16.60 8.34
CA ILE A 64 2.08 17.58 9.42
C ILE A 64 2.28 16.86 10.73
N GLN A 65 3.34 17.24 11.46
CA GLN A 65 3.65 16.71 12.79
C GLN A 65 3.59 15.17 12.87
N PRO A 66 4.33 14.45 12.00
CA PRO A 66 4.43 13.01 12.13
C PRO A 66 4.99 12.64 13.50
N THR A 67 4.29 11.73 14.16
CA THR A 67 4.66 11.15 15.45
C THR A 67 4.60 9.64 15.32
N MET A 68 5.65 8.99 15.79
CA MET A 68 5.81 7.56 15.71
C MET A 68 6.01 6.99 17.10
N HIS A 69 5.39 5.85 17.37
CA HIS A 69 5.57 5.11 18.60
C HIS A 69 5.74 3.63 18.31
N VAL A 70 6.72 3.02 18.96
CA VAL A 70 6.95 1.57 18.95
C VAL A 70 6.58 1.07 20.34
N ALA A 71 5.54 0.26 20.44
CA ALA A 71 5.03 -0.19 21.72
C ALA A 71 5.92 -1.31 22.27
N THR A 72 6.64 -1.03 23.35
CA THR A 72 7.52 -2.01 24.01
C THR A 72 6.74 -3.02 24.85
N GLU A 73 5.63 -2.57 25.45
CA GLU A 73 4.82 -3.31 26.43
C GLU A 73 3.65 -4.11 25.80
N LEU A 74 3.33 -3.87 24.53
CA LEU A 74 2.22 -4.51 23.82
C LEU A 74 2.76 -5.48 22.76
N SER A 75 3.30 -6.58 23.24
CA SER A 75 3.71 -7.70 22.39
C SER A 75 2.58 -8.72 22.42
N LEU A 76 1.69 -8.71 21.42
CA LEU A 76 0.52 -9.58 21.33
C LEU A 76 0.91 -11.05 21.06
N GLY A 77 1.79 -11.62 21.89
CA GLY A 77 2.42 -12.93 21.66
C GLY A 77 3.36 -12.97 20.45
N SER A 78 3.79 -11.82 19.95
CA SER A 78 4.71 -11.68 18.80
C SER A 78 6.04 -11.08 19.24
N ASP A 79 7.12 -11.52 18.63
CA ASP A 79 8.46 -10.93 18.77
C ASP A 79 8.56 -9.58 18.03
N HIS A 80 7.66 -9.31 17.07
CA HIS A 80 7.53 -7.99 16.46
C HIS A 80 6.71 -7.05 17.35
N LYS A 81 7.21 -5.83 17.49
CA LYS A 81 6.58 -4.76 18.26
C LYS A 81 5.56 -4.02 17.40
N LEU A 82 4.42 -3.71 18.00
CA LEU A 82 3.42 -2.87 17.36
C LEU A 82 3.99 -1.47 17.12
N MET A 83 3.82 -0.96 15.90
CA MET A 83 4.25 0.38 15.53
C MET A 83 3.03 1.21 15.13
N THR A 84 2.95 2.42 15.64
CA THR A 84 1.89 3.38 15.28
C THR A 84 2.51 4.66 14.74
N LEU A 85 1.97 5.16 13.65
CA LEU A 85 2.33 6.44 13.04
C LEU A 85 1.07 7.31 13.01
N SER A 86 1.16 8.52 13.54
CA SER A 86 0.09 9.53 13.54
C SER A 86 0.60 10.82 12.93
N PHE A 87 -0.16 11.39 12.01
CA PHE A 87 0.18 12.65 11.33
C PHE A 87 -1.09 13.36 10.87
N GLY A 88 -1.02 14.68 10.78
CA GLY A 88 -1.92 15.44 9.92
C GLY A 88 -1.45 15.33 8.47
N TYR A 89 -2.36 15.48 7.52
CA TYR A 89 -2.02 15.45 6.10
C TYR A 89 -2.61 16.67 5.41
N ARG A 90 -1.76 17.47 4.77
CA ARG A 90 -2.20 18.61 3.97
C ARG A 90 -1.51 18.58 2.60
N PRO A 91 -2.17 18.07 1.56
CA PRO A 91 -1.58 18.04 0.24
C PRO A 91 -1.27 19.46 -0.25
N ALA A 92 -0.08 19.67 -0.80
CA ALA A 92 0.40 20.97 -1.29
C ALA A 92 -0.57 21.66 -2.30
N ASN A 93 -1.44 20.88 -2.96
CA ASN A 93 -2.33 21.36 -4.03
C ASN A 93 -3.70 21.87 -3.56
N ALA A 94 -3.98 21.96 -2.25
CA ALA A 94 -5.26 22.49 -1.78
C ALA A 94 -5.43 24.02 -1.93
N ALA A 95 -4.38 24.76 -2.34
CA ALA A 95 -4.40 26.22 -2.48
C ALA A 95 -4.33 26.72 -3.94
N ASN A 96 -3.93 25.89 -4.91
CA ASN A 96 -3.73 26.34 -6.30
C ASN A 96 -4.55 25.48 -7.27
N ASN A 97 -5.78 25.89 -7.52
CA ASN A 97 -6.51 25.53 -8.73
C ASN A 97 -5.79 26.15 -9.93
N SER A 98 -4.88 25.41 -10.56
CA SER A 98 -4.48 25.61 -11.96
C SER A 98 -3.73 24.37 -12.45
N GLU A 99 -4.41 23.59 -13.30
CA GLU A 99 -3.89 22.68 -14.33
C GLU A 99 -2.52 22.03 -14.06
N SER A 100 -2.55 20.87 -13.41
CA SER A 100 -1.61 19.79 -13.70
C SER A 100 -2.42 18.54 -14.04
N THR A 101 -2.12 17.94 -15.18
CA THR A 101 -2.89 16.86 -15.86
C THR A 101 -2.75 15.48 -15.20
N HIS A 102 -2.52 15.42 -13.89
CA HIS A 102 -2.62 14.20 -13.09
C HIS A 102 -3.66 14.35 -11.99
N SER A 103 -4.83 14.88 -12.35
CA SER A 103 -6.05 14.82 -11.55
C SER A 103 -6.57 13.37 -11.49
N SER A 104 -5.94 12.53 -10.66
CA SER A 104 -6.62 11.32 -10.16
C SER A 104 -7.68 11.63 -9.10
N SER A 105 -8.10 12.90 -8.98
CA SER A 105 -9.35 13.30 -8.32
C SER A 105 -10.56 12.90 -9.16
N SER A 106 -10.55 11.69 -9.75
CA SER A 106 -11.80 11.05 -10.09
C SER A 106 -12.61 11.02 -8.79
N PRO A 107 -13.81 11.63 -8.75
CA PRO A 107 -14.62 11.61 -7.54
C PRO A 107 -14.72 10.15 -7.11
N ARG A 108 -14.43 9.87 -5.83
CA ARG A 108 -14.51 8.52 -5.26
C ARG A 108 -15.83 7.91 -5.73
N ARG A 109 -15.76 6.89 -6.58
CA ARG A 109 -16.96 6.24 -7.12
C ARG A 109 -17.70 5.61 -5.96
N MET A 110 -18.91 6.11 -5.69
CA MET A 110 -19.74 5.62 -4.61
C MET A 110 -20.68 4.56 -5.17
N TRP A 111 -20.24 3.32 -5.34
CA TRP A 111 -21.13 2.24 -5.79
C TRP A 111 -22.17 1.87 -4.72
N ASN A 112 -23.37 1.51 -5.15
CA ASN A 112 -24.40 1.01 -4.26
C ASN A 112 -24.21 -0.48 -3.94
N LEU A 113 -23.11 -0.84 -3.28
CA LEU A 113 -22.70 -2.24 -3.07
C LEU A 113 -23.74 -3.10 -2.33
N SER A 114 -24.66 -2.49 -1.56
CA SER A 114 -25.76 -3.22 -0.94
C SER A 114 -26.68 -3.91 -1.95
N ARG A 115 -26.74 -3.43 -3.20
CA ARG A 115 -27.51 -4.06 -4.28
C ARG A 115 -26.95 -5.41 -4.73
N LEU A 116 -25.69 -5.74 -4.40
CA LEU A 116 -25.14 -7.07 -4.68
C LEU A 116 -25.81 -8.19 -3.87
N GLN A 117 -26.66 -7.84 -2.90
CA GLN A 117 -27.52 -8.80 -2.20
C GLN A 117 -28.72 -9.22 -3.06
N GLU A 118 -29.08 -8.42 -4.08
CA GLU A 118 -30.14 -8.76 -5.05
C GLU A 118 -29.58 -9.79 -6.04
N PRO A 119 -30.20 -10.98 -6.19
CA PRO A 119 -29.68 -12.04 -7.06
C PRO A 119 -29.44 -11.59 -8.50
N GLU A 120 -30.39 -10.87 -9.10
CA GLU A 120 -30.29 -10.40 -10.49
C GLU A 120 -29.11 -9.43 -10.69
N VAL A 121 -28.86 -8.54 -9.73
CA VAL A 121 -27.75 -7.57 -9.79
C VAL A 121 -26.41 -8.27 -9.60
N ARG A 122 -26.34 -9.24 -8.70
CA ARG A 122 -25.14 -10.06 -8.50
C ARG A 122 -24.82 -10.87 -9.75
N ASP A 123 -25.83 -11.50 -10.35
CA ASP A 123 -25.64 -12.33 -11.54
C ASP A 123 -25.19 -11.45 -12.73
N LEU A 124 -25.79 -10.27 -12.90
CA LEU A 124 -25.34 -9.26 -13.88
C LEU A 124 -23.88 -8.82 -13.64
N TYR A 125 -23.47 -8.60 -12.39
CA TYR A 125 -22.08 -8.30 -12.05
C TYR A 125 -21.15 -9.45 -12.44
N CYS A 126 -21.48 -10.69 -12.07
CA CYS A 126 -20.69 -11.88 -12.36
C CYS A 126 -20.54 -12.10 -13.86
N ASP A 127 -21.62 -11.98 -14.63
CA ASP A 127 -21.60 -12.14 -16.08
C ASP A 127 -20.74 -11.06 -16.75
N THR A 128 -20.93 -9.80 -16.34
CA THR A 128 -20.17 -8.66 -16.87
C THR A 128 -18.69 -8.80 -16.55
N PHE A 129 -18.34 -9.13 -15.30
CA PHE A 129 -16.96 -9.34 -14.88
C PHE A 129 -16.32 -10.51 -15.64
N THR A 130 -17.03 -11.63 -15.77
CA THR A 130 -16.54 -12.82 -16.49
C THR A 130 -16.23 -12.48 -17.94
N SER A 131 -17.16 -11.81 -18.63
CA SER A 131 -16.98 -11.36 -20.01
C SER A 131 -15.78 -10.42 -20.17
N LEU A 132 -15.68 -9.40 -19.32
CA LEU A 132 -14.60 -8.40 -19.37
C LEU A 132 -13.23 -8.97 -18.97
N SER A 133 -13.19 -10.00 -18.13
CA SER A 133 -11.95 -10.64 -17.66
C SER A 133 -11.37 -11.68 -18.63
N ALA A 134 -12.15 -12.16 -19.61
CA ALA A 134 -11.70 -13.19 -20.54
C ALA A 134 -10.37 -12.86 -21.26
N PRO A 135 -10.14 -11.63 -21.79
CA PRO A 135 -8.86 -11.28 -22.40
C PRO A 135 -7.71 -11.24 -21.39
N LEU A 136 -7.98 -10.78 -20.16
CA LEU A 136 -6.96 -10.73 -19.11
C LEU A 136 -6.54 -12.14 -18.67
N LEU A 137 -7.48 -13.10 -18.60
CA LEU A 137 -7.17 -14.49 -18.30
C LEU A 137 -6.32 -15.15 -19.39
N GLN A 138 -6.55 -14.81 -20.66
CA GLN A 138 -5.74 -15.29 -21.78
C GLN A 138 -4.30 -14.76 -21.70
N ASP A 139 -4.13 -13.48 -21.36
CA ASP A 139 -2.81 -12.87 -21.18
C ASP A 139 -2.05 -13.49 -19.99
N LEU A 140 -2.74 -13.69 -18.86
CA LEU A 140 -2.15 -14.34 -17.67
C LEU A 140 -1.69 -15.76 -17.98
N SER A 141 -2.49 -16.52 -18.72
CA SER A 141 -2.14 -17.89 -19.16
C SER A 141 -0.90 -17.88 -20.06
N SER A 142 -0.80 -16.90 -20.95
CA SER A 142 0.35 -16.73 -21.85
C SER A 142 1.61 -16.39 -21.07
N ILE A 143 1.52 -15.47 -20.09
CA ILE A 143 2.62 -15.10 -19.19
C ILE A 143 3.07 -16.30 -18.36
N GLN A 144 2.14 -17.09 -17.83
CA GLN A 144 2.46 -18.29 -17.05
C GLN A 144 3.21 -19.34 -17.88
N SER A 145 2.90 -19.43 -19.18
CA SER A 145 3.57 -20.35 -20.11
C SER A 145 4.92 -19.85 -20.65
N ALA A 146 5.22 -18.55 -20.48
CA ALA A 146 6.44 -17.95 -20.97
C ALA A 146 7.67 -18.32 -20.11
N ALA A 147 8.85 -18.30 -20.71
CA ALA A 147 10.10 -18.54 -20.00
C ALA A 147 10.33 -17.48 -18.89
N PRO A 148 10.94 -17.83 -17.74
CA PRO A 148 11.11 -16.95 -16.57
C PRO A 148 12.04 -15.74 -16.78
N THR A 149 12.48 -15.49 -18.02
CA THR A 149 13.44 -14.44 -18.37
C THR A 149 12.79 -13.06 -18.50
N THR A 150 11.46 -12.97 -18.57
CA THR A 150 10.74 -11.70 -18.74
C THR A 150 9.90 -11.42 -17.50
N GLN A 151 10.16 -10.30 -16.83
CA GLN A 151 9.34 -9.84 -15.73
C GLN A 151 7.93 -9.50 -16.25
N PRO A 152 6.85 -10.02 -15.61
CA PRO A 152 5.49 -9.68 -16.03
C PRO A 152 5.17 -8.21 -15.73
N PRO A 153 4.36 -7.55 -16.56
CA PRO A 153 3.97 -6.15 -16.38
C PRO A 153 2.89 -6.01 -15.28
N ILE A 154 3.27 -6.22 -14.01
CA ILE A 154 2.35 -6.30 -12.87
C ILE A 154 1.46 -5.06 -12.73
N ASP A 155 1.98 -3.86 -12.93
CA ASP A 155 1.21 -2.62 -12.77
C ASP A 155 0.12 -2.47 -13.85
N ASP A 156 0.42 -2.86 -15.09
CA ASP A 156 -0.57 -2.87 -16.18
C ASP A 156 -1.67 -3.91 -15.91
N LEU A 157 -1.28 -5.12 -15.48
CA LEU A 157 -2.23 -6.17 -15.11
C LEU A 157 -3.15 -5.72 -13.97
N ASN A 158 -2.61 -5.05 -12.96
CA ASN A 158 -3.38 -4.48 -11.85
C ASN A 158 -4.33 -3.37 -12.34
N GLY A 159 -3.86 -2.47 -13.20
CA GLY A 159 -4.69 -1.43 -13.79
C GLY A 159 -5.89 -2.01 -14.55
N ARG A 160 -5.63 -2.99 -15.40
CA ARG A 160 -6.67 -3.68 -16.20
C ARG A 160 -7.67 -4.43 -15.32
N LEU A 161 -7.21 -5.14 -14.29
CA LEU A 161 -8.10 -5.82 -13.34
C LEU A 161 -9.01 -4.83 -12.61
N ASN A 162 -8.45 -3.72 -12.11
CA ASN A 162 -9.24 -2.68 -11.45
C ASN A 162 -10.28 -2.08 -12.40
N ASP A 163 -9.91 -1.77 -13.64
CA ASP A 163 -10.84 -1.27 -14.65
C ASP A 163 -11.99 -2.24 -14.94
N ILE A 164 -11.71 -3.54 -14.98
CA ILE A 164 -12.73 -4.58 -15.15
C ILE A 164 -13.69 -4.58 -13.96
N VAL A 165 -13.18 -4.57 -12.73
CA VAL A 165 -14.00 -4.50 -11.50
C VAL A 165 -14.89 -3.25 -11.54
N TYR A 166 -14.32 -2.10 -11.90
CA TYR A 166 -15.05 -0.83 -11.92
C TYR A 166 -16.15 -0.81 -12.97
N LYS A 167 -15.89 -1.27 -14.19
CA LYS A 167 -16.90 -1.36 -15.26
C LYS A 167 -18.02 -2.35 -14.91
N ALA A 168 -17.68 -3.48 -14.30
CA ALA A 168 -18.67 -4.45 -13.85
C ALA A 168 -19.57 -3.88 -12.75
N LEU A 169 -19.00 -3.15 -11.79
CA LEU A 169 -19.77 -2.47 -10.75
C LEU A 169 -20.60 -1.30 -11.29
N ASP A 170 -20.06 -0.49 -12.21
CA ASP A 170 -20.82 0.58 -12.86
C ASP A 170 -22.07 0.05 -13.57
N THR A 171 -21.93 -1.09 -14.25
CA THR A 171 -23.02 -1.76 -14.97
C THR A 171 -24.06 -2.34 -14.01
N ALA A 172 -23.62 -3.04 -12.97
CA ALA A 172 -24.53 -3.81 -12.12
C ALA A 172 -25.21 -2.97 -11.04
N VAL A 173 -24.43 -2.24 -10.23
CA VAL A 173 -24.96 -1.59 -9.01
C VAL A 173 -25.24 -0.11 -9.19
N GLY A 174 -24.66 0.53 -10.21
CA GLY A 174 -24.77 1.97 -10.45
C GLY A 174 -24.08 2.82 -9.37
N SER A 175 -24.23 4.15 -9.46
CA SER A 175 -23.62 5.11 -8.53
C SER A 175 -24.63 5.68 -7.53
N ARG A 176 -24.17 5.95 -6.30
CA ARG A 176 -24.84 6.79 -5.31
C ARG A 176 -24.44 8.23 -5.55
N GLN A 177 -25.42 9.12 -5.65
CA GLN A 177 -25.13 10.56 -5.57
C GLN A 177 -24.60 10.87 -4.16
N ALA A 178 -23.56 11.71 -4.09
CA ALA A 178 -23.07 12.21 -2.82
C ALA A 178 -24.21 12.97 -2.13
N ARG A 179 -24.46 12.68 -0.85
CA ARG A 179 -25.46 13.40 -0.07
C ARG A 179 -25.03 14.87 -0.01
N PRO A 180 -25.92 15.84 -0.32
CA PRO A 180 -25.62 17.25 -0.08
C PRO A 180 -25.27 17.43 1.40
N LYS A 181 -24.23 18.22 1.67
CA LYS A 181 -23.90 18.65 3.04
C LYS A 181 -24.93 19.65 3.53
#